data_AF-A0A7C6SJB1-F1
#
_entry.id   AF-A0A7C6SJB1-F1
#
_cell.length_a   1.000
_cell.length_b   1.000
_cell.length_c   1.000
_cell.angle_alpha   90.00
_cell.angle_beta   90.00
_cell.angle_gamma   90.00
#
_symmetry.space_group_name_H-M   'P 1'
#
loop_
_entity.id
_entity.type
_entity.pdbx_description
1 polymer ?
#
loop_
_entity_poly.entity_id
_entity_poly.type
_entity_poly.pdbx_seq_one_letter_code
_entity_poly.pdbx_strand_id
1 'polypeptide(L)'
;MELYDALDYEVIPSVLSNKFELHKIQTVRDLIDLQDDLLASKGFGKKCMDSLRNYINGILPDYSEQFRFMREFEWEDSIETPSIIINKLRVMGIRTSQELISRKNEIKAQKAFGYTSEVALRQLISEVIANKNIKVSDNVQCEQCIPFYENIRMVLRKALNSFKSKELIAKIFEYQIKDRKYTLEEVGLLFSITRERVRQQKQLILPRIKQHIMLVQKDGGMTKENRKKLFEIQKIVCDRMVVTEQNLIEILDDVIGEGSATDGVVSDVIACLLSFGGDFILHSNRIEEIKLIIGDGSQSKLVEKIIDAASKYLREVVLPQNVLEAKIAILKSMKPSRTDERLVGSVIKSIPQFVEHENTVRIAFYELNNYESEFRRVLYEKGQPTHFGEVRKEICKRLTEYGLGIPGTAISSKIRRSNQDLVPIGKKGLWGLKEWGTQSTVVREQILHVLHKKGEPVKKTDLVNKILKNGEYPKQTVMIILSSMRGKDVLQLDDDSVILKDWKRIYGNRIKEKKTRIKSVTIDMCRTVTEILVEPLSTPEFLNRYMKETGEEIAYQTFYQRIDKLPCVEKHGEGKLLRWR
;
A
#
# COMPACT_ATOMS: atom_id res chain seq x y z
N MET A 1 20.65 -49.20 -68.66
CA MET A 1 21.50 -49.41 -67.47
C MET A 1 20.96 -48.61 -66.30
N GLU A 2 20.22 -49.15 -65.35
CA GLU A 2 19.46 -50.40 -65.19
C GLU A 2 19.07 -50.36 -63.70
N LEU A 3 17.82 -50.70 -63.37
CA LEU A 3 17.30 -50.88 -62.01
C LEU A 3 17.81 -49.87 -60.96
N TYR A 4 17.01 -48.83 -60.69
CA TYR A 4 17.10 -48.15 -59.39
C TYR A 4 16.96 -49.22 -58.31
N ASP A 5 18.07 -49.55 -57.65
CA ASP A 5 18.25 -50.69 -56.76
C ASP A 5 17.06 -50.81 -55.78
N ALA A 6 16.15 -51.74 -56.10
CA ALA A 6 15.10 -52.13 -55.18
C ALA A 6 15.80 -52.76 -53.97
N LEU A 7 15.46 -52.27 -52.77
CA LEU A 7 16.05 -52.83 -51.56
C LEU A 7 15.52 -54.25 -51.39
N ASP A 8 16.41 -55.24 -51.30
CA ASP A 8 16.00 -56.62 -51.05
C ASP A 8 15.55 -56.77 -49.59
N TYR A 9 14.23 -56.79 -49.40
CA TYR A 9 13.60 -56.88 -48.09
C TYR A 9 13.86 -58.22 -47.37
N GLU A 10 14.33 -59.26 -48.07
CA GLU A 10 14.73 -60.53 -47.43
C GLU A 10 16.06 -60.41 -46.68
N VAL A 11 16.90 -59.42 -47.03
CA VAL A 11 18.24 -59.20 -46.45
C VAL A 11 18.26 -58.07 -45.42
N ILE A 12 17.16 -57.31 -45.27
CA ILE A 12 17.07 -56.20 -44.31
C ILE A 12 17.07 -56.74 -42.86
N PRO A 13 18.00 -56.29 -41.99
CA PRO A 13 17.99 -56.65 -40.58
C PRO A 13 16.63 -56.37 -39.93
N SER A 14 16.14 -57.30 -39.10
CA SER A 14 14.83 -57.19 -38.43
C SER A 14 14.65 -55.90 -37.62
N VAL A 15 15.75 -55.31 -37.14
CA VAL A 15 15.79 -54.02 -36.42
C VAL A 15 15.43 -52.81 -37.31
N LEU A 16 15.57 -52.95 -38.64
CA LEU A 16 15.33 -51.92 -39.65
C LEU A 16 14.03 -52.15 -40.43
N SER A 17 13.62 -53.42 -40.61
CA SER A 17 12.43 -53.82 -41.40
C SER A 17 11.17 -53.04 -41.02
N ASN A 18 10.77 -53.03 -39.75
CA ASN A 18 9.58 -52.28 -39.28
C ASN A 18 9.65 -50.77 -39.54
N LYS A 19 10.85 -50.19 -39.64
CA LYS A 19 11.04 -48.75 -39.86
C LYS A 19 11.04 -48.42 -41.34
N PHE A 20 11.59 -49.29 -42.18
CA PHE A 20 11.57 -49.14 -43.62
C PHE A 20 10.14 -49.27 -44.14
N GLU A 21 9.34 -50.18 -43.56
CA GLU A 21 7.90 -50.26 -43.82
C GLU A 21 7.14 -49.00 -43.37
N LEU A 22 7.39 -48.52 -42.15
CA LEU A 22 6.71 -47.34 -41.60
C LEU A 22 6.98 -46.06 -42.41
N HIS A 23 8.19 -45.92 -42.94
CA HIS A 23 8.61 -44.79 -43.76
C HIS A 23 8.48 -45.05 -45.28
N LYS A 24 7.92 -46.19 -45.69
CA LYS A 24 7.72 -46.60 -47.09
C LYS A 24 8.99 -46.54 -47.96
N ILE A 25 10.13 -46.97 -47.43
CA ILE A 25 11.43 -46.91 -48.10
C ILE A 25 11.61 -48.15 -48.99
N GLN A 26 11.40 -48.02 -50.30
CA GLN A 26 11.44 -49.17 -51.21
C GLN A 26 12.69 -49.22 -52.09
N THR A 27 13.34 -48.07 -52.28
CA THR A 27 14.53 -47.93 -53.12
C THR A 27 15.70 -47.32 -52.34
N VAL A 28 16.92 -47.50 -52.85
CA VAL A 28 18.12 -46.83 -52.32
C VAL A 28 17.96 -45.30 -52.35
N ARG A 29 17.21 -44.77 -53.33
CA ARG A 29 16.93 -43.33 -53.46
C ARG A 29 16.06 -42.82 -52.31
N ASP A 30 15.01 -43.56 -51.94
CA ASP A 30 14.16 -43.21 -50.80
C ASP A 30 14.97 -43.16 -49.49
N LEU A 31 15.94 -44.07 -49.33
CA LEU A 31 16.82 -44.10 -48.17
C LEU A 31 17.77 -42.89 -48.12
N ILE A 32 18.28 -42.45 -49.27
CA ILE A 32 19.14 -41.26 -49.38
C ILE A 32 18.32 -39.99 -49.08
N ASP A 33 17.12 -39.88 -49.63
CA ASP A 33 16.29 -38.68 -49.52
C ASP A 33 15.68 -38.54 -48.11
N LEU A 34 15.38 -39.65 -47.42
CA LEU A 34 14.84 -39.66 -46.05
C LEU A 34 15.90 -39.82 -44.95
N GLN A 35 17.20 -39.84 -45.28
CA GLN A 35 18.25 -40.15 -44.31
C GLN A 35 18.26 -39.21 -43.10
N ASP A 36 18.07 -37.90 -43.31
CA ASP A 36 18.13 -36.90 -42.23
C ASP A 36 16.88 -36.99 -41.32
N ASP A 37 15.71 -37.32 -41.88
CA ASP A 37 14.46 -37.49 -41.14
C ASP A 37 14.45 -38.79 -40.32
N LEU A 38 15.02 -39.88 -40.85
CA LEU A 38 15.19 -41.14 -40.13
C LEU A 38 16.11 -40.97 -38.93
N LEU A 39 17.20 -40.22 -39.08
CA LEU A 39 18.15 -39.91 -38.00
C LEU A 39 17.55 -39.01 -36.92
N ALA A 40 16.60 -38.15 -37.31
CA ALA A 40 15.86 -37.29 -36.41
C ALA A 40 14.64 -37.97 -35.74
N SER A 41 14.32 -39.22 -36.10
CA SER A 41 13.16 -39.95 -35.58
C SER A 41 13.42 -40.61 -34.21
N LYS A 42 12.37 -40.71 -33.37
CA LYS A 42 12.46 -41.41 -32.08
C LYS A 42 12.64 -42.92 -32.31
N GLY A 43 13.70 -43.50 -31.73
CA GLY A 43 13.99 -44.93 -31.80
C GLY A 43 15.13 -45.32 -32.76
N PHE A 44 15.67 -44.39 -33.54
CA PHE A 44 16.90 -44.58 -34.32
C PHE A 44 18.17 -44.41 -33.46
N GLY A 45 18.36 -45.33 -32.51
CA GLY A 45 19.52 -45.34 -31.61
C GLY A 45 20.75 -46.05 -32.19
N LYS A 46 21.84 -46.10 -31.41
CA LYS A 46 23.15 -46.67 -31.80
C LYS A 46 23.07 -48.04 -32.48
N LYS A 47 22.33 -49.01 -31.91
CA LYS A 47 22.17 -50.35 -32.48
C LYS A 47 21.53 -50.37 -33.88
N CYS A 48 20.56 -49.46 -34.10
CA CYS A 48 19.87 -49.34 -35.39
C CYS A 48 20.78 -48.70 -36.44
N MET A 49 21.60 -47.73 -36.01
CA MET A 49 22.63 -47.10 -36.85
C MET A 49 23.76 -48.05 -37.22
N ASP A 50 24.25 -48.85 -36.28
CA ASP A 50 25.29 -49.83 -36.55
C ASP A 50 24.78 -50.91 -37.52
N SER A 51 23.52 -51.35 -37.35
CA SER A 51 22.87 -52.28 -38.28
C SER A 51 22.66 -51.69 -39.68
N LEU A 52 22.28 -50.41 -39.77
CA LEU A 52 22.09 -49.71 -41.04
C LEU A 52 23.42 -49.53 -41.77
N ARG A 53 24.49 -49.16 -41.04
CA ARG A 53 25.84 -49.04 -41.58
C ARG A 53 26.35 -50.37 -42.12
N ASN A 54 26.17 -51.45 -41.37
CA ASN A 54 26.58 -52.79 -41.81
C ASN A 54 25.79 -53.26 -43.04
N TYR A 55 24.50 -52.98 -43.09
CA TYR A 55 23.64 -53.30 -44.24
C TYR A 55 24.07 -52.53 -45.51
N ILE A 56 24.30 -51.22 -45.40
CA ILE A 56 24.74 -50.39 -46.54
C ILE A 56 26.15 -50.77 -46.99
N ASN A 57 27.09 -51.01 -46.06
CA ASN A 57 28.44 -51.46 -46.40
C ASN A 57 28.49 -52.85 -47.04
N GLY A 58 27.53 -53.73 -46.70
CA GLY A 58 27.48 -55.10 -47.20
C GLY A 58 26.84 -55.25 -48.58
N ILE A 59 25.89 -54.37 -48.95
CA ILE A 59 25.06 -54.53 -50.15
C ILE A 59 25.26 -53.38 -51.15
N LEU A 60 25.63 -52.18 -50.68
CA LEU A 60 25.72 -50.97 -51.50
C LEU A 60 27.06 -50.23 -51.28
N PRO A 61 28.22 -50.89 -51.48
CA PRO A 61 29.53 -50.28 -51.25
C PRO A 61 29.76 -49.02 -52.11
N ASP A 62 29.25 -49.00 -53.34
CA ASP A 62 29.40 -47.88 -54.29
C ASP A 62 28.58 -46.63 -53.90
N TYR A 63 27.58 -46.77 -53.02
CA TYR A 63 26.74 -45.66 -52.56
C TYR A 63 27.15 -45.15 -51.17
N SER A 64 28.16 -45.75 -50.54
CA SER A 64 28.60 -45.43 -49.19
C SER A 64 28.96 -43.95 -48.98
N GLU A 65 29.55 -43.29 -50.00
CA GLU A 65 29.92 -41.87 -49.96
C GLU A 65 28.73 -40.90 -50.04
N GLN A 66 27.57 -41.36 -50.52
CA GLN A 66 26.35 -40.58 -50.69
C GLN A 66 25.54 -40.44 -49.39
N PHE A 67 25.79 -41.32 -48.41
CA PHE A 67 25.14 -41.29 -47.10
C PHE A 67 25.94 -40.44 -46.09
N ARG A 68 25.39 -39.29 -45.69
CA ARG A 68 26.07 -38.33 -44.80
C ARG A 68 26.45 -38.92 -43.44
N PHE A 69 25.67 -39.86 -42.92
CA PHE A 69 25.93 -40.50 -41.63
C PHE A 69 27.03 -41.57 -41.67
N MET A 70 27.44 -42.02 -42.87
CA MET A 70 28.52 -42.97 -43.06
C MET A 70 29.90 -42.31 -43.10
N ARG A 71 29.96 -41.00 -43.37
CA ARG A 71 31.21 -40.22 -43.30
C ARG A 71 31.74 -40.21 -41.87
N GLU A 72 33.06 -40.36 -41.73
CA GLU A 72 33.73 -40.24 -40.44
C GLU A 72 33.45 -38.86 -39.85
N PHE A 73 33.02 -38.85 -38.60
CA PHE A 73 32.79 -37.62 -37.85
C PHE A 73 33.98 -37.46 -36.93
N GLU A 74 34.97 -36.74 -37.42
CA GLU A 74 36.09 -36.29 -36.62
C GLU A 74 35.79 -34.88 -36.12
N TRP A 75 35.98 -34.70 -34.81
CA TRP A 75 36.08 -33.36 -34.27
C TRP A 75 37.38 -32.74 -34.78
N GLU A 76 37.28 -31.59 -35.44
CA GLU A 76 38.46 -30.81 -35.83
C GLU A 76 39.30 -30.39 -34.61
N ASP A 77 38.68 -30.43 -33.43
CA ASP A 77 39.24 -30.03 -32.14
C ASP A 77 39.66 -31.20 -31.23
N SER A 78 39.61 -32.44 -31.72
CA SER A 78 40.05 -33.65 -30.99
C SER A 78 39.37 -33.87 -29.62
N ILE A 79 38.06 -33.61 -29.51
CA ILE A 79 37.29 -33.76 -28.26
C ILE A 79 36.55 -35.10 -28.24
N GLU A 80 36.65 -35.83 -27.12
CA GLU A 80 35.85 -37.03 -26.90
C GLU A 80 34.36 -36.68 -26.81
N THR A 81 33.56 -37.23 -27.72
CA THR A 81 32.12 -36.94 -27.77
C THR A 81 31.31 -38.11 -27.24
N PRO A 82 30.38 -37.89 -26.28
CA PRO A 82 29.48 -38.95 -25.84
C PRO A 82 28.67 -39.53 -27.00
N SER A 83 28.65 -40.87 -27.10
CA SER A 83 28.02 -41.59 -28.22
C SER A 83 26.52 -41.34 -28.39
N ILE A 84 25.87 -40.78 -27.36
CA ILE A 84 24.44 -40.45 -27.33
C ILE A 84 24.11 -39.19 -28.15
N ILE A 85 25.06 -38.26 -28.29
CA ILE A 85 24.89 -36.98 -28.98
C ILE A 85 25.69 -36.85 -30.28
N ILE A 86 26.70 -37.70 -30.49
CA ILE A 86 27.58 -37.66 -31.67
C ILE A 86 26.83 -37.70 -33.00
N ASN A 87 25.80 -38.55 -33.13
CA ASN A 87 25.03 -38.67 -34.36
C ASN A 87 24.13 -37.45 -34.59
N LYS A 88 23.65 -36.81 -33.51
CA LYS A 88 22.80 -35.60 -33.59
C LYS A 88 23.59 -34.38 -34.04
N LEU A 89 24.82 -34.25 -33.52
CA LEU A 89 25.76 -33.22 -33.95
C LEU A 89 26.21 -33.43 -35.41
N ARG A 90 26.45 -34.69 -35.80
CA ARG A 90 26.78 -35.08 -37.17
C ARG A 90 25.71 -34.67 -38.18
N VAL A 91 24.42 -34.92 -37.88
CA VAL A 91 23.28 -34.51 -38.73
C VAL A 91 23.21 -32.99 -38.88
N MET A 92 23.53 -32.24 -37.82
CA MET A 92 23.53 -30.78 -37.86
C MET A 92 24.79 -30.17 -38.50
N GLY A 93 25.78 -31.01 -38.86
CA GLY A 93 27.05 -30.56 -39.42
C GLY A 93 27.94 -29.80 -38.45
N ILE A 94 27.71 -29.92 -37.13
CA ILE A 94 28.48 -29.20 -36.11
C ILE A 94 29.78 -29.95 -35.86
N ARG A 95 30.93 -29.36 -36.24
CA ARG A 95 32.25 -30.02 -36.18
C ARG A 95 33.26 -29.30 -35.29
N THR A 96 32.98 -28.05 -34.92
CA THR A 96 33.87 -27.23 -34.08
C THR A 96 33.25 -26.90 -32.73
N SER A 97 34.12 -26.65 -31.75
CA SER A 97 33.74 -26.20 -30.41
C SER A 97 32.97 -24.89 -30.41
N GLN A 98 33.31 -23.99 -31.35
CA GLN A 98 32.65 -22.69 -31.47
C GLN A 98 31.24 -22.80 -32.05
N GLU A 99 31.03 -23.65 -33.06
CA GLU A 99 29.70 -23.94 -33.61
C GLU A 99 28.79 -24.62 -32.59
N LEU A 100 29.33 -25.52 -31.76
CA LEU A 100 28.58 -26.16 -30.68
C LEU A 100 28.02 -25.12 -29.70
N ILE A 101 28.82 -24.13 -29.32
CA ILE A 101 28.44 -23.09 -28.35
C ILE A 101 27.44 -22.12 -28.98
N SER A 102 27.69 -21.66 -30.21
CA SER A 102 26.83 -20.67 -30.87
C SER A 102 25.46 -21.23 -31.23
N ARG A 103 25.37 -22.50 -31.64
CA ARG A 103 24.13 -23.15 -32.07
C ARG A 103 23.48 -24.01 -30.99
N LYS A 104 23.88 -23.88 -29.71
CA LYS A 104 23.40 -24.70 -28.58
C LYS A 104 21.87 -24.78 -28.45
N ASN A 105 21.17 -23.68 -28.76
CA ASN A 105 19.72 -23.60 -28.67
C ASN A 105 19.02 -24.31 -29.84
N GLU A 106 19.62 -24.30 -31.04
CA GLU A 106 19.13 -25.04 -32.21
C GLU A 106 19.24 -26.55 -31.98
N ILE A 107 20.33 -27.01 -31.35
CA ILE A 107 20.54 -28.42 -31.02
C ILE A 107 19.45 -28.91 -30.07
N LYS A 108 19.12 -28.11 -29.05
CA LYS A 108 18.04 -28.42 -28.10
C LYS A 108 16.65 -28.45 -28.72
N ALA A 109 16.44 -27.71 -29.80
CA ALA A 109 15.14 -27.61 -30.47
C ALA A 109 14.80 -28.80 -31.37
N GLN A 110 15.71 -29.78 -31.55
CA GLN A 110 15.44 -30.95 -32.37
C GLN A 110 14.37 -31.88 -31.77
N LYS A 111 13.46 -32.40 -32.60
CA LYS A 111 12.34 -33.28 -32.20
C LYS A 111 12.77 -34.56 -31.46
N ALA A 112 13.99 -35.04 -31.64
CA ALA A 112 14.55 -36.22 -30.95
C ALA A 112 15.49 -35.87 -29.78
N PHE A 113 15.54 -34.62 -29.32
CA PHE A 113 16.38 -34.19 -28.21
C PHE A 113 15.69 -34.43 -26.85
N GLY A 114 15.95 -35.60 -26.26
CA GLY A 114 15.43 -35.97 -24.93
C GLY A 114 16.36 -35.60 -23.78
N TYR A 115 15.88 -35.80 -22.54
CA TYR A 115 16.58 -35.44 -21.30
C TYR A 115 18.02 -35.97 -21.20
N THR A 116 18.26 -37.23 -21.57
CA THR A 116 19.61 -37.84 -21.55
C THR A 116 20.57 -37.20 -22.55
N SER A 117 20.06 -36.74 -23.70
CA SER A 117 20.85 -36.01 -24.69
C SER A 117 21.14 -34.58 -24.24
N GLU A 118 20.22 -33.97 -23.48
CA GLU A 118 20.45 -32.66 -22.88
C GLU A 118 21.52 -32.69 -21.80
N VAL A 119 21.50 -33.71 -20.94
CA VAL A 119 22.56 -33.89 -19.92
C VAL A 119 23.91 -34.12 -20.60
N ALA A 120 23.98 -34.98 -21.61
CA ALA A 120 25.22 -35.23 -22.35
C ALA A 120 25.73 -33.99 -23.09
N LEU A 121 24.83 -33.18 -23.68
CA LEU A 121 25.22 -31.92 -24.34
C LEU A 121 25.76 -30.90 -23.34
N ARG A 122 25.16 -30.79 -22.15
CA ARG A 122 25.65 -29.91 -21.09
C ARG A 122 27.05 -30.32 -20.62
N GLN A 123 27.28 -31.62 -20.44
CA GLN A 123 28.59 -32.16 -20.07
C GLN A 123 29.65 -31.85 -21.14
N LEU A 124 29.35 -32.13 -22.41
CA LEU A 124 30.26 -31.84 -23.52
C LEU A 124 30.58 -30.33 -23.61
N ILE A 125 29.57 -29.45 -23.53
CA ILE A 125 29.79 -27.99 -23.55
C ILE A 125 30.68 -27.56 -22.38
N SER A 126 30.50 -28.15 -21.20
CA SER A 126 31.33 -27.86 -20.03
C SER A 126 32.80 -28.27 -20.23
N GLU A 127 33.05 -29.44 -20.82
CA GLU A 127 34.41 -29.92 -21.13
C GLU A 127 35.10 -29.06 -22.19
N VAL A 128 34.35 -28.65 -23.22
CA VAL A 128 34.83 -27.76 -24.29
C VAL A 128 35.25 -26.39 -23.74
N ILE A 129 34.44 -25.82 -22.84
CA ILE A 129 34.74 -24.54 -22.20
C ILE A 129 35.98 -24.67 -21.30
N ALA A 130 36.11 -25.78 -20.56
CA ALA A 130 37.23 -26.03 -19.67
C ALA A 130 38.56 -26.20 -20.44
N ASN A 131 38.55 -26.88 -21.58
CA ASN A 131 39.77 -27.18 -22.34
C ASN A 131 40.29 -26.02 -23.21
N LYS A 132 39.42 -25.09 -23.65
CA LYS A 132 39.80 -24.08 -24.67
C LYS A 132 39.90 -22.63 -24.19
N ASN A 133 39.67 -22.32 -22.90
CA ASN A 133 39.76 -20.95 -22.37
C ASN A 133 38.99 -19.90 -23.21
N ILE A 134 37.91 -20.33 -23.88
CA ILE A 134 37.09 -19.45 -24.71
C ILE A 134 36.33 -18.52 -23.76
N LYS A 135 36.59 -17.21 -23.85
CA LYS A 135 35.73 -16.19 -23.21
C LYS A 135 34.37 -16.21 -23.90
N VAL A 136 33.44 -16.99 -23.37
CA VAL A 136 32.06 -17.03 -23.85
C VAL A 136 31.35 -15.79 -23.33
N SER A 137 31.01 -14.88 -24.24
CA SER A 137 29.93 -13.92 -24.05
C SER A 137 28.62 -14.68 -23.97
N ASP A 138 27.97 -14.54 -22.82
CA ASP A 138 26.61 -14.88 -22.45
C ASP A 138 26.16 -16.37 -22.45
N ASN A 139 25.79 -16.77 -21.23
CA ASN A 139 25.04 -17.97 -20.84
C ASN A 139 25.81 -19.30 -20.78
N VAL A 140 26.88 -19.27 -19.99
CA VAL A 140 27.38 -20.41 -19.21
C VAL A 140 27.13 -20.07 -17.74
N GLN A 141 26.05 -20.58 -17.14
CA GLN A 141 26.02 -20.62 -15.68
C GLN A 141 27.01 -21.70 -15.25
N CYS A 142 28.24 -21.26 -14.98
CA CYS A 142 29.18 -21.98 -14.13
C CYS A 142 28.43 -22.42 -12.87
N GLU A 143 28.69 -23.63 -12.36
CA GLU A 143 28.20 -24.06 -11.04
C GLU A 143 28.63 -23.09 -9.90
N GLN A 144 29.39 -22.03 -10.18
CA GLN A 144 29.75 -20.96 -9.26
C GLN A 144 28.84 -19.70 -9.33
N CYS A 145 27.87 -19.59 -10.24
CA CYS A 145 27.00 -18.41 -10.37
C CYS A 145 25.51 -18.77 -10.42
N ILE A 146 24.98 -19.37 -9.34
CA ILE A 146 23.52 -19.49 -9.16
C ILE A 146 23.00 -18.13 -8.65
N PRO A 147 22.05 -17.47 -9.35
CA PRO A 147 21.42 -16.24 -8.87
C PRO A 147 20.87 -16.39 -7.46
N PHE A 148 20.90 -15.31 -6.66
CA PHE A 148 20.60 -15.38 -5.24
C PHE A 148 19.20 -15.97 -4.96
N TYR A 149 18.18 -15.48 -5.66
CA TYR A 149 16.80 -15.91 -5.50
C TYR A 149 16.58 -17.36 -5.95
N GLU A 150 17.23 -17.80 -7.03
CA GLU A 150 17.18 -19.19 -7.47
C GLU A 150 17.83 -20.12 -6.44
N ASN A 151 18.94 -19.69 -5.84
CA ASN A 151 19.63 -20.48 -4.85
C ASN A 151 18.81 -20.64 -3.56
N ILE A 152 18.14 -19.58 -3.09
CA ILE A 152 17.20 -19.66 -1.96
C ILE A 152 16.08 -20.67 -2.26
N ARG A 153 15.44 -20.58 -3.43
CA ARG A 153 14.39 -21.52 -3.83
C ARG A 153 14.87 -22.96 -3.87
N MET A 154 16.10 -23.21 -4.34
CA MET A 154 16.70 -24.53 -4.31
C MET A 154 16.87 -25.07 -2.89
N VAL A 155 17.39 -24.23 -1.97
CA VAL A 155 17.58 -24.57 -0.56
C VAL A 155 16.25 -24.91 0.09
N LEU A 156 15.22 -24.07 -0.10
CA LEU A 156 13.88 -24.30 0.44
C LEU A 156 13.26 -25.58 -0.13
N ARG A 157 13.30 -25.79 -1.45
CA ARG A 157 12.80 -27.02 -2.08
C ARG A 157 13.48 -28.27 -1.53
N LYS A 158 14.80 -28.25 -1.33
CA LYS A 158 15.53 -29.40 -0.76
C LYS A 158 15.17 -29.64 0.70
N ALA A 159 15.11 -28.57 1.52
CA ALA A 159 14.70 -28.68 2.91
C ALA A 159 13.29 -29.29 3.03
N LEU A 160 12.36 -28.87 2.16
CA LEU A 160 10.97 -29.34 2.12
C LEU A 160 10.82 -30.75 1.54
N ASN A 161 11.60 -31.12 0.51
CA ASN A 161 11.54 -32.43 -0.14
C ASN A 161 11.89 -33.60 0.78
N SER A 162 12.63 -33.35 1.86
CA SER A 162 13.01 -34.35 2.87
C SER A 162 11.84 -34.79 3.77
N PHE A 163 10.68 -34.13 3.70
CA PHE A 163 9.52 -34.48 4.50
C PHE A 163 8.55 -35.36 3.72
N LYS A 164 8.06 -36.43 4.38
CA LYS A 164 7.07 -37.36 3.79
C LYS A 164 5.76 -36.66 3.39
N SER A 165 5.40 -35.56 4.06
CA SER A 165 4.22 -34.73 3.79
C SER A 165 4.63 -33.39 3.17
N LYS A 166 5.15 -33.44 1.93
CA LYS A 166 5.68 -32.27 1.19
C LYS A 166 4.67 -31.14 1.09
N GLU A 167 3.40 -31.47 0.84
CA GLU A 167 2.32 -30.51 0.66
C GLU A 167 1.95 -29.77 1.95
N LEU A 168 1.90 -30.50 3.07
CA LEU A 168 1.53 -29.95 4.37
C LEU A 168 2.50 -28.84 4.79
N ILE A 169 3.79 -29.11 4.62
CA ILE A 169 4.84 -28.25 5.15
C ILE A 169 5.10 -27.04 4.26
N ALA A 170 5.14 -27.26 2.94
CA ALA A 170 5.23 -26.18 1.97
C ALA A 170 4.05 -25.21 2.17
N LYS A 171 2.84 -25.74 2.37
CA LYS A 171 1.66 -24.92 2.65
C LYS A 171 1.73 -24.25 4.03
N ILE A 172 2.21 -24.90 5.09
CA ILE A 172 2.38 -24.25 6.42
C ILE A 172 3.30 -23.04 6.35
N PHE A 173 4.41 -23.15 5.63
CA PHE A 173 5.35 -22.05 5.43
C PHE A 173 4.76 -21.01 4.50
N GLU A 174 4.19 -21.41 3.37
CA GLU A 174 3.49 -20.51 2.46
C GLU A 174 2.37 -19.73 3.16
N TYR A 175 1.62 -20.36 4.08
CA TYR A 175 0.57 -19.74 4.85
C TYR A 175 1.11 -18.78 5.91
N GLN A 176 2.18 -19.16 6.64
CA GLN A 176 2.84 -18.22 7.57
C GLN A 176 3.42 -17.03 6.82
N ILE A 177 3.87 -17.21 5.60
CA ILE A 177 4.63 -16.18 4.89
C ILE A 177 3.74 -15.30 4.00
N LYS A 178 2.71 -15.82 3.34
CA LYS A 178 1.97 -15.00 2.36
C LYS A 178 1.23 -13.84 3.01
N ASP A 179 0.35 -14.06 3.98
CA ASP A 179 -0.42 -12.93 4.56
C ASP A 179 -1.00 -13.19 5.96
N ARG A 180 -0.80 -14.37 6.57
CA ARG A 180 -1.47 -14.69 7.84
C ARG A 180 -0.64 -15.56 8.78
N LYS A 181 -0.51 -15.15 10.04
CA LYS A 181 0.09 -15.98 11.09
C LYS A 181 -0.96 -16.95 11.61
N TYR A 182 -1.10 -18.08 10.94
CA TYR A 182 -1.98 -19.15 11.42
C TYR A 182 -1.43 -19.75 12.71
N THR A 183 -2.32 -19.92 13.68
CA THR A 183 -2.03 -20.67 14.90
C THR A 183 -1.76 -22.14 14.55
N LEU A 184 -1.04 -22.83 15.43
CA LEU A 184 -0.78 -24.26 15.27
C LEU A 184 -2.08 -25.09 15.24
N GLU A 185 -3.16 -24.57 15.85
CA GLU A 185 -4.48 -25.20 15.87
C GLU A 185 -5.21 -25.01 14.55
N GLU A 186 -5.27 -23.78 14.01
CA GLU A 186 -5.88 -23.50 12.70
C GLU A 186 -5.21 -24.29 11.59
N VAL A 187 -3.87 -24.37 11.61
CA VAL A 187 -3.11 -25.22 10.69
C VAL A 187 -3.49 -26.69 10.89
N GLY A 188 -3.62 -27.15 12.14
CA GLY A 188 -4.01 -28.52 12.45
C GLY A 188 -5.37 -28.87 11.84
N LEU A 189 -6.34 -27.97 11.97
CA LEU A 189 -7.68 -28.10 11.38
C LEU A 189 -7.64 -28.15 9.85
N LEU A 190 -6.90 -27.24 9.20
CA LEU A 190 -6.80 -27.15 7.73
C LEU A 190 -6.25 -28.43 7.10
N PHE A 191 -5.41 -29.15 7.84
CA PHE A 191 -4.75 -30.36 7.34
C PHE A 191 -5.19 -31.64 8.05
N SER A 192 -6.22 -31.58 8.88
CA SER A 192 -6.71 -32.72 9.67
C SER A 192 -5.61 -33.43 10.48
N ILE A 193 -4.71 -32.67 11.08
CA ILE A 193 -3.65 -33.16 11.99
C ILE A 193 -3.71 -32.46 13.34
N THR A 194 -3.13 -33.07 14.37
CA THR A 194 -3.12 -32.47 15.70
C THR A 194 -2.23 -31.22 15.75
N ARG A 195 -2.60 -30.24 16.58
CA ARG A 195 -1.77 -29.07 16.92
C ARG A 195 -0.34 -29.47 17.29
N GLU A 196 -0.19 -30.57 18.04
CA GLU A 196 1.11 -31.09 18.47
C GLU A 196 1.92 -31.61 17.27
N ARG A 197 1.27 -32.28 16.31
CA ARG A 197 1.94 -32.69 15.07
C ARG A 197 2.43 -31.49 14.25
N VAL A 198 1.62 -30.43 14.15
CA VAL A 198 2.03 -29.18 13.48
C VAL A 198 3.24 -28.55 14.18
N ARG A 199 3.22 -28.48 15.51
CA ARG A 199 4.32 -27.97 16.33
C ARG A 199 5.62 -28.75 16.07
N GLN A 200 5.54 -30.07 16.10
CA GLN A 200 6.68 -30.96 15.82
C GLN A 200 7.24 -30.72 14.41
N GLN A 201 6.38 -30.61 13.38
CA GLN A 201 6.85 -30.30 12.04
C GLN A 201 7.55 -28.94 11.99
N LYS A 202 6.95 -27.88 12.56
CA LYS A 202 7.56 -26.53 12.62
C LYS A 202 8.95 -26.55 13.26
N GLN A 203 9.12 -27.29 14.35
CA GLN A 203 10.41 -27.43 15.04
C GLN A 203 11.48 -28.17 14.20
N LEU A 204 11.07 -29.03 13.26
CA LEU A 204 12.01 -29.77 12.42
C LEU A 204 12.46 -28.98 11.18
N ILE A 205 11.65 -28.02 10.71
CA ILE A 205 11.87 -27.38 9.41
C ILE A 205 12.90 -26.26 9.48
N LEU A 206 12.78 -25.33 10.45
CA LEU A 206 13.72 -24.22 10.58
C LEU A 206 15.18 -24.69 10.77
N PRO A 207 15.48 -25.70 11.62
CA PRO A 207 16.83 -26.25 11.71
C PRO A 207 17.32 -26.87 10.40
N ARG A 208 16.45 -27.48 9.61
CA ARG A 208 16.82 -28.07 8.31
C ARG A 208 17.09 -27.01 7.25
N ILE A 209 16.27 -25.95 7.18
CA ILE A 209 16.54 -24.80 6.32
C ILE A 209 17.93 -24.24 6.67
N LYS A 210 18.20 -24.02 7.96
CA LYS A 210 19.51 -23.58 8.44
C LYS A 210 20.62 -24.55 8.04
N GLN A 211 20.42 -25.87 8.16
CA GLN A 211 21.40 -26.87 7.72
C GLN A 211 21.69 -26.75 6.22
N HIS A 212 20.67 -26.70 5.35
CA HIS A 212 20.88 -26.57 3.90
C HIS A 212 21.50 -25.23 3.50
N ILE A 213 21.22 -24.14 4.22
CA ILE A 213 21.94 -22.87 4.04
C ILE A 213 23.43 -23.04 4.38
N MET A 214 23.76 -23.87 5.36
CA MET A 214 25.13 -24.13 5.82
C MET A 214 25.89 -25.17 4.99
N LEU A 215 25.22 -26.04 4.23
CA LEU A 215 25.86 -27.06 3.40
C LEU A 215 26.56 -26.46 2.16
N VAL A 216 27.63 -27.09 1.69
CA VAL A 216 28.34 -26.70 0.46
C VAL A 216 27.56 -27.24 -0.77
N GLN A 217 27.68 -26.55 -1.92
CA GLN A 217 26.90 -26.78 -3.14
C GLN A 217 26.75 -28.25 -3.59
N LYS A 218 27.71 -29.12 -3.29
CA LYS A 218 27.67 -30.54 -3.69
C LYS A 218 26.39 -31.27 -3.20
N ASP A 219 25.76 -30.79 -2.14
CA ASP A 219 24.51 -31.35 -1.60
C ASP A 219 23.26 -30.47 -1.88
N GLY A 220 23.40 -29.45 -2.75
CA GLY A 220 22.44 -28.36 -3.00
C GLY A 220 22.21 -27.46 -1.81
N GLY A 221 23.27 -27.20 -1.06
CA GLY A 221 23.32 -26.08 -0.15
C GLY A 221 23.55 -24.75 -0.87
N MET A 222 23.58 -23.68 -0.09
CA MET A 222 23.74 -22.32 -0.60
C MET A 222 25.19 -22.03 -0.99
N THR A 223 25.41 -21.31 -2.11
CA THR A 223 26.74 -20.91 -2.55
C THR A 223 27.44 -20.07 -1.48
N LYS A 224 28.77 -20.10 -1.44
CA LYS A 224 29.55 -19.31 -0.47
C LYS A 224 29.26 -17.81 -0.59
N GLU A 225 29.08 -17.33 -1.82
CA GLU A 225 28.77 -15.93 -2.10
C GLU A 225 27.35 -15.55 -1.65
N ASN A 226 26.33 -16.30 -2.07
CA ASN A 226 24.94 -16.03 -1.68
C ASN A 226 24.75 -16.16 -0.17
N ARG A 227 25.51 -17.04 0.48
CA ARG A 227 25.55 -17.13 1.93
C ARG A 227 26.08 -15.88 2.60
N LYS A 228 27.13 -15.26 2.06
CA LYS A 228 27.60 -13.96 2.56
C LYS A 228 26.51 -12.89 2.41
N LYS A 229 25.87 -12.82 1.23
CA LYS A 229 24.75 -11.89 0.97
C LYS A 229 23.60 -12.10 1.96
N LEU A 230 23.19 -13.35 2.22
CA LEU A 230 22.13 -13.64 3.19
C LEU A 230 22.53 -13.23 4.62
N PHE A 231 23.77 -13.47 5.04
CA PHE A 231 24.24 -13.03 6.36
C PHE A 231 24.34 -11.51 6.48
N GLU A 232 24.69 -10.83 5.40
CA GLU A 232 24.66 -9.37 5.34
C GLU A 232 23.24 -8.84 5.49
N ILE A 233 22.27 -9.38 4.74
CA ILE A 233 20.84 -9.05 4.91
C ILE A 233 20.39 -9.34 6.34
N GLN A 234 20.74 -10.51 6.88
CA GLN A 234 20.39 -10.88 8.26
C GLN A 234 20.95 -9.86 9.25
N LYS A 235 22.22 -9.46 9.09
CA LYS A 235 22.87 -8.48 9.95
C LYS A 235 22.15 -7.13 9.87
N ILE A 236 21.83 -6.65 8.67
CA ILE A 236 21.09 -5.39 8.48
C ILE A 236 19.71 -5.46 9.15
N VAL A 237 18.98 -6.56 9.00
CA VAL A 237 17.67 -6.76 9.65
C VAL A 237 17.80 -6.80 11.18
N CYS A 238 18.81 -7.48 11.72
CA CYS A 238 19.09 -7.49 13.16
C CYS A 238 19.47 -6.09 13.68
N ASP A 239 20.30 -5.35 12.95
CA ASP A 239 20.73 -3.99 13.31
C ASP A 239 19.56 -3.01 13.27
N ARG A 240 18.65 -3.16 12.29
CA ARG A 240 17.41 -2.37 12.21
C ARG A 240 16.33 -2.81 13.20
N MET A 241 16.46 -3.99 13.81
CA MET A 241 15.54 -4.65 14.76
C MET A 241 14.16 -5.02 14.19
N VAL A 242 13.45 -4.07 13.56
CA VAL A 242 12.13 -4.23 12.94
C VAL A 242 12.16 -3.66 11.52
N VAL A 243 11.62 -4.40 10.56
CA VAL A 243 11.66 -4.07 9.13
C VAL A 243 10.32 -4.47 8.48
N THR A 244 9.76 -3.66 7.59
CA THR A 244 8.59 -4.04 6.78
C THR A 244 8.98 -4.86 5.57
N GLU A 245 8.03 -5.49 4.87
CA GLU A 245 8.33 -6.10 3.56
C GLU A 245 8.90 -5.09 2.56
N GLN A 246 8.37 -3.87 2.53
CA GLN A 246 8.88 -2.81 1.66
C GLN A 246 10.35 -2.46 1.99
N ASN A 247 10.68 -2.30 3.27
CA ASN A 247 12.07 -2.04 3.66
C ASN A 247 12.97 -3.26 3.42
N LEU A 248 12.44 -4.48 3.47
CA LEU A 248 13.20 -5.67 3.10
C LEU A 248 13.48 -5.69 1.59
N ILE A 249 12.52 -5.31 0.74
CA ILE A 249 12.73 -5.17 -0.70
C ILE A 249 13.85 -4.16 -0.98
N GLU A 250 13.83 -2.99 -0.32
CA GLU A 250 14.90 -2.00 -0.43
C GLU A 250 16.28 -2.58 -0.04
N ILE A 251 16.35 -3.33 1.08
CA ILE A 251 17.58 -3.99 1.52
C ILE A 251 18.05 -5.05 0.51
N LEU A 252 17.11 -5.80 -0.09
CA LEU A 252 17.42 -6.81 -1.10
C LEU A 252 17.97 -6.17 -2.37
N ASP A 253 17.36 -5.08 -2.83
CA ASP A 253 17.81 -4.33 -4.00
C ASP A 253 19.22 -3.75 -3.77
N ASP A 254 19.49 -3.20 -2.57
CA ASP A 254 20.79 -2.65 -2.19
C ASP A 254 21.90 -3.72 -2.14
N VAL A 255 21.62 -4.92 -1.61
CA VAL A 255 22.63 -5.97 -1.40
C VAL A 255 22.83 -6.86 -2.63
N ILE A 256 21.76 -7.10 -3.41
CA ILE A 256 21.77 -8.09 -4.50
C ILE A 256 21.91 -7.40 -5.86
N GLY A 257 21.24 -6.26 -6.08
CA GLY A 257 21.28 -5.51 -7.35
C GLY A 257 20.61 -6.19 -8.55
N GLU A 258 19.95 -7.35 -8.37
CA GLU A 258 19.32 -8.13 -9.45
C GLU A 258 17.79 -8.00 -9.45
N GLY A 259 17.23 -6.99 -10.12
CA GLY A 259 15.79 -6.92 -10.47
C GLY A 259 14.80 -6.86 -9.29
N SER A 260 13.62 -6.29 -9.52
CA SER A 260 12.59 -6.13 -8.48
C SER A 260 12.20 -7.50 -7.88
N ALA A 261 12.43 -7.68 -6.58
CA ALA A 261 11.99 -8.87 -5.85
C ALA A 261 10.45 -9.03 -5.98
N THR A 262 9.99 -10.20 -6.42
CA THR A 262 8.56 -10.53 -6.41
C THR A 262 8.12 -10.96 -5.00
N ASP A 263 6.83 -10.82 -4.66
CA ASP A 263 6.30 -11.18 -3.33
C ASP A 263 6.67 -12.60 -2.88
N GLY A 264 6.69 -13.55 -3.82
CA GLY A 264 7.09 -14.93 -3.55
C GLY A 264 8.57 -15.06 -3.18
N VAL A 265 9.43 -14.19 -3.70
CA VAL A 265 10.86 -14.16 -3.36
C VAL A 265 11.10 -13.53 -1.99
N VAL A 266 10.42 -12.43 -1.69
CA VAL A 266 10.47 -11.79 -0.36
C VAL A 266 10.05 -12.80 0.72
N SER A 267 8.99 -13.55 0.41
CA SER A 267 8.51 -14.66 1.22
C SER A 267 9.59 -15.72 1.49
N ASP A 268 10.26 -16.17 0.43
CA ASP A 268 11.33 -17.17 0.52
C ASP A 268 12.51 -16.66 1.41
N VAL A 269 12.89 -15.38 1.26
CA VAL A 269 13.93 -14.75 2.09
C VAL A 269 13.52 -14.70 3.56
N ILE A 270 12.28 -14.33 3.86
CA ILE A 270 11.75 -14.31 5.23
C ILE A 270 11.86 -15.71 5.84
N ALA A 271 11.52 -16.77 5.11
CA ALA A 271 11.67 -18.15 5.59
C ALA A 271 13.12 -18.47 6.01
N CYS A 272 14.09 -18.00 5.23
CA CYS A 272 15.50 -18.13 5.56
C CYS A 272 15.87 -17.33 6.81
N LEU A 273 15.40 -16.09 6.97
CA LEU A 273 15.65 -15.27 8.17
C LEU A 273 15.07 -15.91 9.45
N LEU A 274 13.87 -16.49 9.36
CA LEU A 274 13.25 -17.23 10.47
C LEU A 274 14.11 -18.42 10.92
N SER A 275 14.82 -19.06 10.00
CA SER A 275 15.71 -20.19 10.33
C SER A 275 16.89 -19.78 11.22
N PHE A 276 17.20 -18.48 11.28
CA PHE A 276 18.26 -17.91 12.10
C PHE A 276 17.79 -17.26 13.40
N GLY A 277 16.52 -17.43 13.77
CA GLY A 277 15.97 -16.91 15.02
C GLY A 277 15.21 -15.59 14.87
N GLY A 278 15.00 -15.10 13.66
CA GLY A 278 14.03 -14.04 13.41
C GLY A 278 12.58 -14.50 13.65
N ASP A 279 11.66 -13.56 13.71
CA ASP A 279 10.21 -13.80 13.70
C ASP A 279 9.53 -12.74 12.83
N PHE A 280 8.23 -12.87 12.60
CA PHE A 280 7.42 -11.78 12.07
C PHE A 280 6.09 -11.69 12.81
N ILE A 281 5.51 -10.49 12.78
CA ILE A 281 4.16 -10.22 13.24
C ILE A 281 3.38 -9.59 12.09
N LEU A 282 2.07 -9.80 12.10
CA LEU A 282 1.16 -9.10 11.21
C LEU A 282 0.42 -8.06 12.03
N HIS A 283 0.57 -6.82 11.62
CA HIS A 283 -0.04 -5.66 12.25
C HIS A 283 -1.08 -5.11 11.30
N SER A 284 -2.35 -5.20 11.67
CA SER A 284 -3.43 -4.62 10.90
C SER A 284 -3.69 -3.17 11.33
N ASN A 285 -3.75 -2.30 10.33
CA ASN A 285 -4.29 -0.95 10.47
C ASN A 285 -5.67 -0.89 9.80
N ARG A 286 -6.27 0.29 9.69
CA ARG A 286 -7.61 0.45 9.08
C ARG A 286 -7.67 0.26 7.56
N ILE A 287 -6.54 0.28 6.89
CA ILE A 287 -6.43 0.26 5.43
C ILE A 287 -5.91 -1.10 4.96
N GLU A 288 -4.87 -1.60 5.62
CA GLU A 288 -4.08 -2.75 5.18
C GLU A 288 -3.51 -3.55 6.37
N GLU A 289 -3.04 -4.74 6.06
CA GLU A 289 -2.27 -5.58 6.96
C GLU A 289 -0.79 -5.43 6.62
N ILE A 290 0.03 -5.08 7.61
CA ILE A 290 1.46 -4.82 7.45
C ILE A 290 2.22 -5.95 8.13
N LYS A 291 3.12 -6.58 7.38
CA LYS A 291 4.01 -7.60 7.94
C LYS A 291 5.31 -6.97 8.42
N LEU A 292 5.57 -7.14 9.71
CA LEU A 292 6.75 -6.64 10.40
C LEU A 292 7.69 -7.81 10.70
N ILE A 293 8.87 -7.78 10.10
CA ILE A 293 9.95 -8.74 10.26
C ILE A 293 10.82 -8.28 11.42
N ILE A 294 11.09 -9.18 12.36
CA ILE A 294 11.79 -8.91 13.61
C ILE A 294 13.11 -9.68 13.58
N GLY A 295 14.22 -8.95 13.72
CA GLY A 295 15.57 -9.54 13.67
C GLY A 295 15.84 -10.52 14.81
N ASP A 296 15.26 -10.28 15.99
CA ASP A 296 15.30 -11.18 17.15
C ASP A 296 13.89 -11.60 17.55
N GLY A 297 13.51 -12.83 17.20
CA GLY A 297 12.18 -13.37 17.46
C GLY A 297 11.82 -13.51 18.94
N SER A 298 12.78 -13.39 19.87
CA SER A 298 12.44 -13.33 21.30
C SER A 298 11.69 -12.05 21.68
N GLN A 299 11.80 -11.01 20.85
CA GLN A 299 11.22 -9.68 21.10
C GLN A 299 9.82 -9.50 20.51
N SER A 300 9.26 -10.47 19.78
CA SER A 300 7.95 -10.31 19.09
C SER A 300 6.82 -9.83 20.00
N LYS A 301 6.70 -10.43 21.19
CA LYS A 301 5.69 -10.02 22.18
C LYS A 301 5.94 -8.63 22.74
N LEU A 302 7.19 -8.20 22.80
CA LEU A 302 7.55 -6.86 23.25
C LEU A 302 7.21 -5.84 22.16
N VAL A 303 7.50 -6.16 20.89
CA VAL A 303 7.14 -5.34 19.73
C VAL A 303 5.63 -5.13 19.66
N GLU A 304 4.81 -6.18 19.75
CA GLU A 304 3.34 -6.05 19.79
C GLU A 304 2.88 -5.08 20.89
N LYS A 305 3.43 -5.21 22.11
CA LYS A 305 3.12 -4.29 23.22
C LYS A 305 3.55 -2.85 22.95
N ILE A 306 4.71 -2.64 22.30
CA ILE A 306 5.17 -1.31 21.92
C ILE A 306 4.21 -0.71 20.90
N ILE A 307 3.76 -1.48 19.91
CA ILE A 307 2.80 -1.03 18.90
C ILE A 307 1.50 -0.59 19.56
N ASP A 308 0.97 -1.40 20.49
CA ASP A 308 -0.24 -1.07 21.24
C ASP A 308 -0.07 0.21 22.07
N ALA A 309 1.04 0.33 22.80
CA ALA A 309 1.35 1.49 23.63
C ALA A 309 1.53 2.77 22.78
N ALA A 310 2.28 2.68 21.68
CA ALA A 310 2.49 3.78 20.73
C ALA A 310 1.17 4.20 20.06
N SER A 311 0.36 3.24 19.63
CA SER A 311 -0.93 3.50 19.00
C SER A 311 -1.89 4.18 19.98
N LYS A 312 -1.95 3.72 21.23
CA LYS A 312 -2.75 4.36 22.27
C LYS A 312 -2.29 5.80 22.54
N TYR A 313 -0.98 5.98 22.75
CA TYR A 313 -0.41 7.28 23.06
C TYR A 313 -0.61 8.31 21.94
N LEU A 314 -0.27 7.94 20.71
CA LEU A 314 -0.35 8.86 19.56
C LEU A 314 -1.81 9.16 19.16
N ARG A 315 -2.75 8.26 19.45
CA ARG A 315 -4.20 8.53 19.33
C ARG A 315 -4.71 9.54 20.36
N GLU A 316 -4.10 9.60 21.54
CA GLU A 316 -4.46 10.56 22.59
C GLU A 316 -3.86 11.94 22.33
N VAL A 317 -2.58 12.01 21.92
CA VAL A 317 -1.89 13.29 21.66
C VAL A 317 -2.45 13.99 20.44
N VAL A 318 -2.75 13.24 19.38
CA VAL A 318 -3.36 13.71 18.12
C VAL A 318 -2.56 14.77 17.37
N LEU A 319 -1.69 15.57 17.96
CA LEU A 319 -0.88 16.59 17.28
C LEU A 319 0.56 16.09 17.07
N PRO A 320 1.36 16.71 16.17
CA PRO A 320 2.76 16.33 16.02
C PRO A 320 3.51 16.56 17.34
N GLN A 321 4.27 15.55 17.76
CA GLN A 321 5.04 15.61 18.99
C GLN A 321 6.49 15.25 18.72
N ASN A 322 7.43 15.82 19.48
CA ASN A 322 8.84 15.46 19.36
C ASN A 322 9.06 13.94 19.51
N VAL A 323 9.89 13.35 18.63
CA VAL A 323 10.15 11.91 18.60
C VAL A 323 10.74 11.40 19.93
N LEU A 324 11.65 12.16 20.55
CA LEU A 324 12.24 11.78 21.84
C LEU A 324 11.21 11.79 22.97
N GLU A 325 10.34 12.80 23.00
CA GLU A 325 9.26 12.87 23.99
C GLU A 325 8.27 11.72 23.83
N ALA A 326 7.90 11.40 22.58
CA ALA A 326 7.03 10.28 22.28
C ALA A 326 7.65 8.94 22.73
N LYS A 327 8.94 8.72 22.43
CA LYS A 327 9.68 7.55 22.91
C LYS A 327 9.66 7.44 24.44
N ILE A 328 9.96 8.53 25.14
CA ILE A 328 9.96 8.58 26.61
C ILE A 328 8.56 8.27 27.16
N ALA A 329 7.50 8.82 26.57
CA ALA A 329 6.13 8.57 27.00
C ALA A 329 5.70 7.11 26.79
N ILE A 330 6.06 6.51 25.65
CA ILE A 330 5.82 5.09 25.37
C ILE A 330 6.58 4.20 26.36
N LEU A 331 7.84 4.50 26.64
CA LEU A 331 8.64 3.75 27.63
C LEU A 331 8.04 3.86 29.04
N LYS A 332 7.56 5.05 29.43
CA LYS A 332 6.90 5.25 30.74
C LYS A 332 5.61 4.44 30.87
N SER A 333 4.80 4.34 29.82
CA SER A 333 3.53 3.61 29.85
C SER A 333 3.71 2.09 29.98
N MET A 334 4.82 1.57 29.47
CA MET A 334 5.18 0.15 29.50
C MET A 334 5.74 -0.32 30.85
N LYS A 335 5.93 0.60 31.82
CA LYS A 335 6.78 0.46 33.02
C LYS A 335 8.27 0.26 32.64
N PRO A 336 9.23 0.82 33.40
CA PRO A 336 10.65 0.88 33.00
C PRO A 336 11.42 -0.45 33.00
N SER A 337 10.73 -1.60 32.90
CA SER A 337 11.37 -2.91 32.85
C SER A 337 11.91 -3.20 31.45
N ARG A 338 13.19 -2.91 31.23
CA ARG A 338 14.04 -3.54 30.19
C ARG A 338 13.70 -3.31 28.70
N THR A 339 12.82 -2.37 28.37
CA THR A 339 12.54 -2.03 26.96
C THR A 339 13.63 -1.12 26.39
N ASP A 340 14.24 -1.53 25.28
CA ASP A 340 15.25 -0.74 24.58
C ASP A 340 14.61 0.46 23.84
N GLU A 341 15.15 1.66 24.03
CA GLU A 341 14.74 2.88 23.34
C GLU A 341 14.94 2.77 21.82
N ARG A 342 15.97 2.03 21.39
CA ARG A 342 16.22 1.76 19.96
C ARG A 342 15.11 0.94 19.32
N LEU A 343 14.58 -0.05 20.05
CA LEU A 343 13.47 -0.87 19.56
C LEU A 343 12.21 -0.01 19.38
N VAL A 344 11.91 0.88 20.33
CA VAL A 344 10.78 1.82 20.20
C VAL A 344 10.96 2.73 18.99
N GLY A 345 12.16 3.28 18.79
CA GLY A 345 12.47 4.09 17.61
C GLY A 345 12.30 3.34 16.30
N SER A 346 12.77 2.10 16.24
CA SER A 346 12.63 1.24 15.07
C SER A 346 11.14 0.97 14.76
N VAL A 347 10.35 0.59 15.76
CA VAL A 347 8.90 0.37 15.61
C VAL A 347 8.17 1.63 15.10
N ILE A 348 8.51 2.80 15.65
CA ILE A 348 7.95 4.08 15.19
C ILE A 348 8.25 4.30 13.71
N LYS A 349 9.50 4.07 13.29
CA LYS A 349 9.94 4.30 11.91
C LYS A 349 9.35 3.29 10.92
N SER A 350 9.22 2.02 11.33
CA SER A 350 8.76 0.95 10.44
C SER A 350 7.26 0.98 10.17
N ILE A 351 6.45 1.58 11.03
CA ILE A 351 5.00 1.50 10.90
C ILE A 351 4.45 2.74 10.17
N PRO A 352 3.83 2.58 8.98
CA PRO A 352 3.30 3.69 8.18
C PRO A 352 2.30 4.60 8.90
N GLN A 353 1.56 4.04 9.87
CA GLN A 353 0.59 4.80 10.65
C GLN A 353 1.24 5.79 11.63
N PHE A 354 2.53 5.67 11.90
CA PHE A 354 3.32 6.58 12.73
C PHE A 354 4.12 7.49 11.80
N VAL A 355 3.48 8.56 11.35
CA VAL A 355 4.05 9.49 10.38
C VAL A 355 5.09 10.36 11.06
N GLU A 356 6.36 10.12 10.74
CA GLU A 356 7.48 10.93 11.17
C GLU A 356 7.77 12.02 10.12
N HIS A 357 7.96 13.26 10.59
CA HIS A 357 8.38 14.39 9.76
C HIS A 357 9.36 15.26 10.56
N GLU A 358 10.55 15.46 9.99
CA GLU A 358 11.71 16.14 10.60
C GLU A 358 12.13 15.50 11.93
N ASN A 359 11.57 15.96 13.05
CA ASN A 359 11.83 15.45 14.39
C ASN A 359 10.53 15.30 15.20
N THR A 360 9.41 15.19 14.49
CA THR A 360 8.09 14.99 15.10
C THR A 360 7.44 13.71 14.59
N VAL A 361 6.74 13.02 15.46
CA VAL A 361 5.91 11.86 15.14
C VAL A 361 4.46 12.19 15.42
N ARG A 362 3.58 11.65 14.58
CA ARG A 362 2.13 11.79 14.75
C ARG A 362 1.43 10.56 14.20
N ILE A 363 0.24 10.25 14.70
CA ILE A 363 -0.56 9.20 14.08
C ILE A 363 -1.16 9.68 12.75
N ALA A 364 -1.20 8.77 11.77
CA ALA A 364 -1.82 8.96 10.47
C ALA A 364 -3.30 9.33 10.59
N PHE A 365 -3.79 10.09 9.62
CA PHE A 365 -5.15 10.66 9.68
C PHE A 365 -6.23 9.58 9.70
N TYR A 366 -6.08 8.53 8.89
CA TYR A 366 -7.05 7.44 8.76
C TYR A 366 -7.21 6.61 10.04
N GLU A 367 -6.20 6.59 10.91
CA GLU A 367 -6.22 5.90 12.21
C GLU A 367 -7.00 6.66 13.30
N LEU A 368 -7.36 7.91 13.06
CA LEU A 368 -8.18 8.68 14.01
C LEU A 368 -9.60 8.09 14.02
N ASN A 369 -10.03 7.63 15.19
CA ASN A 369 -11.32 6.98 15.37
C ASN A 369 -12.42 7.92 15.89
N ASN A 370 -12.02 9.10 16.35
CA ASN A 370 -12.91 10.12 16.88
C ASN A 370 -12.87 11.34 15.95
N TYR A 371 -14.05 11.72 15.47
CA TYR A 371 -14.21 12.91 14.62
C TYR A 371 -13.68 14.19 15.27
N GLU A 372 -13.71 14.26 16.60
CA GLU A 372 -13.12 15.37 17.34
C GLU A 372 -11.59 15.43 17.19
N SER A 373 -10.91 14.28 17.21
CA SER A 373 -9.46 14.20 16.94
C SER A 373 -9.17 14.56 15.49
N GLU A 374 -9.98 14.09 14.53
CA GLU A 374 -9.91 14.47 13.11
C GLU A 374 -10.10 15.99 12.94
N PHE A 375 -11.09 16.57 13.63
CA PHE A 375 -11.40 18.00 13.60
C PHE A 375 -10.27 18.84 14.20
N ARG A 376 -9.72 18.43 15.34
CA ARG A 376 -8.55 19.06 15.97
C ARG A 376 -7.35 19.02 15.02
N ARG A 377 -7.09 17.88 14.38
CA ARG A 377 -5.99 17.71 13.42
C ARG A 377 -6.13 18.66 12.23
N VAL A 378 -7.29 18.71 11.59
CA VAL A 378 -7.52 19.60 10.43
C VAL A 378 -7.39 21.06 10.82
N LEU A 379 -7.91 21.46 11.99
CA LEU A 379 -7.76 22.84 12.47
C LEU A 379 -6.30 23.19 12.70
N TYR A 380 -5.55 22.33 13.37
CA TYR A 380 -4.12 22.54 13.63
C TYR A 380 -3.33 22.73 12.33
N GLU A 381 -3.50 21.84 11.35
CA GLU A 381 -2.80 21.92 10.07
C GLU A 381 -3.17 23.16 9.25
N LYS A 382 -4.42 23.66 9.37
CA LYS A 382 -4.82 24.91 8.72
C LYS A 382 -4.26 26.16 9.40
N GLY A 383 -3.89 26.10 10.68
CA GLY A 383 -3.32 27.21 11.44
C GLY A 383 -4.25 28.41 11.65
N GLN A 384 -5.53 28.32 11.28
CA GLN A 384 -6.49 29.43 11.39
C GLN A 384 -7.91 28.97 11.74
N PRO A 385 -8.72 29.84 12.39
CA PRO A 385 -10.13 29.57 12.62
C PRO A 385 -10.90 29.31 11.33
N THR A 386 -11.60 28.18 11.24
CA THR A 386 -12.34 27.80 10.04
C THR A 386 -13.77 27.39 10.34
N HIS A 387 -14.63 27.45 9.32
CA HIS A 387 -16.03 27.11 9.47
C HIS A 387 -16.22 25.60 9.59
N PHE A 388 -17.13 25.16 10.47
CA PHE A 388 -17.41 23.74 10.71
C PHE A 388 -17.65 22.95 9.41
N GLY A 389 -18.40 23.52 8.47
CA GLY A 389 -18.70 22.88 7.19
C GLY A 389 -17.47 22.66 6.31
N GLU A 390 -16.48 23.55 6.36
CA GLU A 390 -15.23 23.41 5.59
C GLU A 390 -14.32 22.36 6.20
N VAL A 391 -14.18 22.35 7.53
CA VAL A 391 -13.42 21.31 8.24
C VAL A 391 -14.06 19.94 7.97
N ARG A 392 -15.40 19.85 8.02
CA ARG A 392 -16.12 18.62 7.68
C ARG A 392 -15.82 18.14 6.26
N LYS A 393 -15.88 19.03 5.27
CA LYS A 393 -15.58 18.68 3.88
C LYS A 393 -14.16 18.12 3.74
N GLU A 394 -13.19 18.74 4.41
CA GLU A 394 -11.79 18.30 4.40
C GLU A 394 -11.62 16.92 5.04
N ILE A 395 -12.23 16.68 6.20
CA ILE A 395 -12.24 15.35 6.85
C ILE A 395 -12.84 14.30 5.92
N CYS A 396 -14.02 14.58 5.35
CA CYS A 396 -14.69 13.65 4.43
C CYS A 396 -13.82 13.34 3.21
N LYS A 397 -13.19 14.36 2.62
CA LYS A 397 -12.27 14.21 1.48
C LYS A 397 -11.14 13.24 1.83
N ARG A 398 -10.40 13.50 2.91
CA ARG A 398 -9.27 12.66 3.35
C ARG A 398 -9.68 11.23 3.66
N LEU A 399 -10.80 11.02 4.37
CA LEU A 399 -11.28 9.67 4.65
C LEU A 399 -11.66 8.92 3.37
N THR A 400 -12.25 9.61 2.40
CA THR A 400 -12.61 9.03 1.10
C THR A 400 -11.38 8.65 0.28
N GLU A 401 -10.30 9.45 0.34
CA GLU A 401 -9.01 9.11 -0.31
C GLU A 401 -8.43 7.78 0.20
N TYR A 402 -8.70 7.42 1.46
CA TYR A 402 -8.33 6.14 2.05
C TYR A 402 -9.41 5.05 1.93
N GLY A 403 -10.49 5.29 1.20
CA GLY A 403 -11.60 4.33 1.06
C GLY A 403 -12.44 4.14 2.34
N LEU A 404 -12.31 5.03 3.31
CA LEU A 404 -13.02 4.95 4.59
C LEU A 404 -14.38 5.65 4.55
N GLY A 405 -15.33 5.11 5.33
CA GLY A 405 -16.71 5.60 5.40
C GLY A 405 -16.83 7.03 5.94
N ILE A 406 -17.80 7.78 5.41
CA ILE A 406 -18.01 9.19 5.75
C ILE A 406 -18.63 9.32 7.17
N PRO A 407 -18.11 10.20 8.04
CA PRO A 407 -18.68 10.44 9.36
C PRO A 407 -20.13 10.95 9.28
N GLY A 408 -21.02 10.35 10.10
CA GLY A 408 -22.45 10.67 10.15
C GLY A 408 -22.77 12.13 10.49
N THR A 409 -24.02 12.56 10.26
CA THR A 409 -24.43 13.98 10.38
C THR A 409 -24.57 14.51 11.82
N ALA A 410 -24.59 13.63 12.83
CA ALA A 410 -24.88 13.98 14.23
C ALA A 410 -23.69 14.55 15.04
N ILE A 411 -22.60 14.94 14.40
CA ILE A 411 -21.32 15.12 15.10
C ILE A 411 -21.14 16.52 15.73
N SER A 412 -21.80 17.54 15.19
CA SER A 412 -21.68 18.92 15.70
C SER A 412 -22.17 19.09 17.15
N SER A 413 -23.08 18.23 17.62
CA SER A 413 -23.59 18.24 19.00
C SER A 413 -22.69 17.47 19.97
N LYS A 414 -21.91 16.49 19.49
CA LYS A 414 -20.96 15.71 20.28
C LYS A 414 -19.69 16.51 20.59
N ILE A 415 -19.12 17.22 19.59
CA ILE A 415 -17.92 18.05 19.77
C ILE A 415 -18.11 19.11 20.86
N ARG A 416 -19.31 19.71 20.96
CA ARG A 416 -19.61 20.74 21.98
C ARG A 416 -19.59 20.21 23.42
N ARG A 417 -19.67 18.90 23.64
CA ARG A 417 -19.75 18.29 24.97
C ARG A 417 -18.48 17.57 25.40
N SER A 418 -17.59 17.19 24.47
CA SER A 418 -16.49 16.25 24.75
C SER A 418 -15.11 16.88 24.95
N ASN A 419 -14.73 17.98 24.26
CA ASN A 419 -13.37 18.55 24.42
C ASN A 419 -13.30 19.95 24.99
N GLN A 420 -12.29 20.14 25.83
CA GLN A 420 -11.81 21.45 26.27
C GLN A 420 -10.97 22.16 25.18
N ASP A 421 -10.42 21.46 24.19
CA ASP A 421 -9.43 22.02 23.26
C ASP A 421 -10.02 22.64 21.98
N LEU A 422 -11.30 22.40 21.68
CA LEU A 422 -12.01 22.95 20.53
C LEU A 422 -12.98 24.04 20.97
N VAL A 423 -12.76 25.28 20.51
CA VAL A 423 -13.52 26.45 20.95
C VAL A 423 -14.34 27.02 19.80
N PRO A 424 -15.69 27.12 19.92
CA PRO A 424 -16.50 27.83 18.94
C PRO A 424 -16.29 29.34 19.07
N ILE A 425 -16.03 30.00 17.95
CA ILE A 425 -15.79 31.44 17.87
C ILE A 425 -17.07 32.13 17.35
N GLY A 426 -17.79 32.78 18.27
CA GLY A 426 -19.02 33.51 17.97
C GLY A 426 -20.21 32.60 17.65
N LYS A 427 -21.21 33.16 16.95
CA LYS A 427 -22.50 32.48 16.67
C LYS A 427 -22.62 31.88 15.26
N LYS A 428 -21.59 32.02 14.42
CA LYS A 428 -21.64 31.71 12.99
C LYS A 428 -20.96 30.39 12.60
N GLY A 429 -20.74 29.47 13.53
CA GLY A 429 -20.18 28.14 13.23
C GLY A 429 -18.68 28.12 12.91
N LEU A 430 -17.94 29.16 13.29
CA LEU A 430 -16.48 29.20 13.22
C LEU A 430 -15.89 28.47 14.44
N TRP A 431 -14.81 27.73 14.24
CA TRP A 431 -14.13 26.98 15.30
C TRP A 431 -12.63 27.22 15.26
N GLY A 432 -12.00 27.13 16.43
CA GLY A 432 -10.55 27.19 16.56
C GLY A 432 -10.03 26.35 17.74
N LEU A 433 -8.70 26.26 17.85
CA LEU A 433 -8.04 25.54 18.95
C LEU A 433 -7.92 26.42 20.19
N LYS A 434 -7.99 25.81 21.37
CA LYS A 434 -7.72 26.46 22.66
C LYS A 434 -6.26 26.94 22.77
N GLU A 435 -5.33 26.18 22.19
CA GLU A 435 -3.88 26.47 22.14
C GLU A 435 -3.55 27.75 21.36
N TRP A 436 -4.40 28.17 20.40
CA TRP A 436 -4.26 29.47 19.73
C TRP A 436 -4.47 30.67 20.67
N GLY A 437 -4.54 30.40 21.96
CA GLY A 437 -5.13 31.25 22.95
C GLY A 437 -6.64 31.26 22.73
N THR A 438 -7.36 31.34 23.83
CA THR A 438 -8.62 32.06 23.85
C THR A 438 -8.31 33.53 23.52
N GLN A 439 -7.89 33.84 22.29
CA GLN A 439 -7.63 35.19 21.79
C GLN A 439 -8.88 36.05 21.82
N SER A 440 -10.07 35.45 22.02
CA SER A 440 -11.26 36.22 22.34
C SER A 440 -11.18 36.94 23.68
N THR A 441 -10.26 36.59 24.59
CA THR A 441 -10.00 37.30 25.85
C THR A 441 -8.85 38.27 25.71
N VAL A 442 -7.68 37.86 25.21
CA VAL A 442 -6.53 38.77 25.02
C VAL A 442 -6.81 39.88 24.00
N VAL A 443 -7.35 39.56 22.82
CA VAL A 443 -7.72 40.59 21.82
C VAL A 443 -8.87 41.44 22.34
N ARG A 444 -9.79 40.86 23.13
CA ARG A 444 -10.86 41.61 23.80
C ARG A 444 -10.31 42.55 24.86
N GLU A 445 -9.38 42.12 25.69
CA GLU A 445 -8.69 42.93 26.69
C GLU A 445 -7.85 44.01 26.03
N GLN A 446 -7.18 43.72 24.92
CA GLN A 446 -6.48 44.73 24.11
C GLN A 446 -7.46 45.74 23.49
N ILE A 447 -8.60 45.31 22.96
CA ILE A 447 -9.66 46.21 22.47
C ILE A 447 -10.15 47.10 23.61
N LEU A 448 -10.47 46.52 24.76
CA LEU A 448 -10.92 47.26 25.95
C LEU A 448 -9.82 48.22 26.44
N HIS A 449 -8.57 47.78 26.50
CA HIS A 449 -7.43 48.59 26.92
C HIS A 449 -7.19 49.77 25.97
N VAL A 450 -7.27 49.57 24.65
CA VAL A 450 -7.15 50.66 23.66
C VAL A 450 -8.28 51.68 23.83
N LEU A 451 -9.51 51.22 24.10
CA LEU A 451 -10.64 52.11 24.37
C LEU A 451 -10.46 52.86 25.69
N HIS A 452 -10.09 52.18 26.79
CA HIS A 452 -9.83 52.80 28.10
C HIS A 452 -8.69 53.81 28.05
N LYS A 453 -7.57 53.48 27.37
CA LYS A 453 -6.40 54.34 27.25
C LYS A 453 -6.68 55.61 26.45
N LYS A 454 -7.55 55.51 25.43
CA LYS A 454 -7.95 56.67 24.64
C LYS A 454 -9.03 57.51 25.33
N GLY A 455 -9.98 56.88 26.02
CA GLY A 455 -11.08 57.58 26.71
C GLY A 455 -12.12 58.22 25.78
N GLU A 456 -12.02 58.00 24.46
CA GLU A 456 -12.87 58.60 23.42
C GLU A 456 -13.37 57.54 22.42
N PRO A 457 -14.46 57.81 21.66
CA PRO A 457 -14.93 56.92 20.61
C PRO A 457 -13.85 56.70 19.53
N VAL A 458 -13.59 55.44 19.17
CA VAL A 458 -12.55 55.09 18.20
C VAL A 458 -13.18 54.50 16.95
N LYS A 459 -12.82 55.03 15.77
CA LYS A 459 -13.24 54.46 14.49
C LYS A 459 -12.84 52.99 14.41
N LYS A 460 -13.76 52.16 13.91
CA LYS A 460 -13.57 50.72 13.77
C LYS A 460 -12.32 50.35 12.95
N THR A 461 -12.04 51.08 11.88
CA THR A 461 -10.85 50.88 11.03
C THR A 461 -9.56 51.12 11.80
N ASP A 462 -9.55 52.19 12.59
CA ASP A 462 -8.36 52.64 13.31
C ASP A 462 -8.08 51.74 14.51
N LEU A 463 -9.14 51.27 15.17
CA LEU A 463 -9.06 50.29 16.24
C LEU A 463 -8.42 48.98 15.74
N VAL A 464 -8.90 48.48 14.60
CA VAL A 464 -8.36 47.26 13.98
C VAL A 464 -6.91 47.47 13.55
N ASN A 465 -6.59 48.56 12.86
CA ASN A 465 -5.23 48.86 12.44
C ASN A 465 -4.25 49.00 13.62
N LYS A 466 -4.71 49.53 14.77
CA LYS A 466 -3.88 49.69 15.96
C LYS A 466 -3.56 48.37 16.65
N ILE A 467 -4.47 47.40 16.59
CA ILE A 467 -4.25 46.03 17.09
C ILE A 467 -3.36 45.25 16.11
N LEU A 468 -3.52 45.50 14.80
CA LEU A 468 -2.69 44.88 13.75
C LEU A 468 -1.24 45.38 13.74
N LYS A 469 -0.96 46.59 14.22
CA LYS A 469 0.41 47.13 14.32
C LYS A 469 1.34 46.28 15.19
N ASN A 470 0.81 45.46 16.07
CA ASN A 470 1.60 44.53 16.89
C ASN A 470 1.91 43.21 16.15
N GLY A 471 1.38 42.99 14.94
CA GLY A 471 1.73 41.85 14.07
C GLY A 471 1.18 40.48 14.49
N GLU A 472 0.57 40.37 15.68
CA GLU A 472 0.20 39.09 16.29
C GLU A 472 -1.05 38.42 15.70
N TYR A 473 -1.94 39.17 15.00
CA TYR A 473 -3.28 38.66 14.63
C TYR A 473 -3.71 39.00 13.20
N PRO A 474 -4.41 38.10 12.49
CA PRO A 474 -5.08 38.43 11.23
C PRO A 474 -6.24 39.43 11.41
N LYS A 475 -6.42 40.35 10.45
CA LYS A 475 -7.51 41.36 10.42
C LYS A 475 -8.90 40.76 10.62
N GLN A 476 -9.13 39.58 10.04
CA GLN A 476 -10.41 38.88 10.09
C GLN A 476 -10.75 38.42 11.52
N THR A 477 -9.76 37.96 12.28
CA THR A 477 -9.90 37.51 13.68
C THR A 477 -10.34 38.66 14.59
N VAL A 478 -9.66 39.81 14.52
CA VAL A 478 -10.00 41.02 15.30
C VAL A 478 -11.42 41.50 14.97
N MET A 479 -11.80 41.46 13.70
CA MET A 479 -13.15 41.85 13.25
C MET A 479 -14.25 40.95 13.77
N ILE A 480 -14.01 39.63 13.85
CA ILE A 480 -14.96 38.65 14.38
C ILE A 480 -15.13 38.85 15.89
N ILE A 481 -14.03 39.04 16.62
CA ILE A 481 -14.03 39.28 18.07
C ILE A 481 -14.76 40.59 18.39
N LEU A 482 -14.42 41.68 17.69
CA LEU A 482 -15.10 42.97 17.84
C LEU A 482 -16.60 42.86 17.58
N SER A 483 -17.01 42.08 16.57
CA SER A 483 -18.42 41.85 16.27
C SER A 483 -19.13 41.03 17.36
N SER A 484 -18.42 40.11 18.02
CA SER A 484 -18.91 39.33 19.14
C SER A 484 -19.08 40.14 20.44
N MET A 485 -18.27 41.19 20.63
CA MET A 485 -18.35 42.08 21.80
C MET A 485 -19.51 43.09 21.73
N ARG A 486 -20.07 43.34 20.54
CA ARG A 486 -21.16 44.30 20.33
C ARG A 486 -22.39 43.97 21.18
N GLY A 487 -22.81 44.93 22.00
CA GLY A 487 -23.98 44.84 22.89
C GLY A 487 -23.70 44.18 24.24
N LYS A 488 -22.55 43.52 24.41
CA LYS A 488 -22.10 42.98 25.71
C LYS A 488 -21.18 43.98 26.41
N ASP A 489 -20.07 44.32 25.76
CA ASP A 489 -18.98 45.12 26.34
C ASP A 489 -18.76 46.43 25.59
N VAL A 490 -19.10 46.47 24.30
CA VAL A 490 -18.93 47.65 23.43
C VAL A 490 -20.20 47.97 22.65
N LEU A 491 -20.40 49.25 22.32
CA LEU A 491 -21.48 49.77 21.49
C LEU A 491 -20.89 50.44 20.24
N GLN A 492 -21.70 50.54 19.18
CA GLN A 492 -21.30 51.22 17.95
C GLN A 492 -22.15 52.49 17.76
N LEU A 493 -21.49 53.58 17.40
CA LEU A 493 -22.12 54.85 17.05
C LEU A 493 -22.57 54.89 15.58
N ASP A 494 -23.32 55.93 15.25
CA ASP A 494 -23.76 56.32 13.91
C ASP A 494 -22.61 56.42 12.89
N ASP A 495 -21.50 57.03 13.29
CA ASP A 495 -20.27 57.24 12.51
C ASP A 495 -19.34 56.01 12.41
N ASP A 496 -19.86 54.84 12.76
CA ASP A 496 -19.16 53.56 12.86
C ASP A 496 -18.04 53.48 13.93
N SER A 497 -17.91 54.49 14.80
CA SER A 497 -17.02 54.45 15.97
C SER A 497 -17.50 53.47 17.03
N VAL A 498 -16.56 52.93 17.81
CA VAL A 498 -16.79 51.97 18.88
C VAL A 498 -16.54 52.64 20.22
N ILE A 499 -17.44 52.41 21.16
CA ILE A 499 -17.37 52.90 22.55
C ILE A 499 -17.54 51.76 23.55
N LEU A 500 -17.08 51.95 24.79
CA LEU A 500 -17.41 51.06 25.90
C LEU A 500 -18.88 51.17 26.27
N LYS A 501 -19.49 50.07 26.71
CA LYS A 501 -20.90 50.04 27.12
C LYS A 501 -21.17 50.98 28.30
N ASP A 502 -20.20 51.17 29.19
CA ASP A 502 -20.33 52.07 30.34
C ASP A 502 -20.47 53.53 29.92
N TRP A 503 -19.99 53.89 28.72
CA TRP A 503 -20.11 55.23 28.16
C TRP A 503 -21.47 55.50 27.51
N LYS A 504 -22.42 54.56 27.61
CA LYS A 504 -23.79 54.71 27.09
C LYS A 504 -24.49 55.98 27.60
N ARG A 505 -24.20 56.42 28.83
CA ARG A 505 -24.78 57.65 29.40
C ARG A 505 -24.32 58.92 28.68
N ILE A 506 -23.09 58.91 28.15
CA ILE A 506 -22.46 60.08 27.52
C ILE A 506 -22.85 60.15 26.04
N TYR A 507 -22.90 59.00 25.36
CA TYR A 507 -23.11 58.93 23.90
C TYR A 507 -24.47 58.36 23.49
N GLY A 508 -25.45 58.33 24.41
CA GLY A 508 -26.75 57.67 24.23
C GLY A 508 -27.46 58.02 22.92
N ASN A 509 -27.46 59.31 22.56
CA ASN A 509 -28.16 59.84 21.38
C ASN A 509 -27.52 59.46 20.04
N ARG A 510 -26.27 58.94 20.06
CA ARG A 510 -25.49 58.60 18.87
C ARG A 510 -25.38 57.09 18.64
N ILE A 511 -26.02 56.28 19.48
CA ILE A 511 -25.92 54.82 19.39
C ILE A 511 -26.74 54.31 18.20
N LYS A 512 -26.10 53.51 17.35
CA LYS A 512 -26.75 52.86 16.23
C LYS A 512 -27.76 51.84 16.75
N GLU A 513 -29.05 52.16 16.66
CA GLU A 513 -30.11 51.22 17.03
C GLU A 513 -30.01 49.95 16.16
N LYS A 514 -30.25 48.78 16.77
CA LYS A 514 -30.34 47.54 16.02
C LYS A 514 -31.50 47.69 15.04
N LYS A 515 -31.21 47.80 13.73
CA LYS A 515 -32.20 47.50 12.69
C LYS A 515 -32.69 46.07 12.92
N THR A 516 -33.83 45.91 13.58
CA THR A 516 -34.62 44.69 13.53
C THR A 516 -34.90 44.45 12.05
N ARG A 517 -34.37 43.36 11.49
CA ARG A 517 -34.78 42.91 10.15
C ARG A 517 -36.26 42.53 10.25
N ILE A 518 -37.13 43.49 9.94
CA ILE A 518 -38.51 43.22 9.57
C ILE A 518 -38.39 42.45 8.25
N LYS A 519 -38.90 41.20 8.20
CA LYS A 519 -38.84 40.36 6.99
C LYS A 519 -39.63 41.06 5.87
N SER A 520 -39.21 40.95 4.62
CA SER A 520 -39.89 41.56 3.45
C SER A 520 -41.40 41.30 3.44
N VAL A 521 -41.80 40.09 3.83
CA VAL A 521 -43.21 39.66 3.99
C VAL A 521 -44.03 40.58 4.91
N THR A 522 -43.41 41.17 5.93
CA THR A 522 -44.09 42.11 6.85
C THR A 522 -44.27 43.49 6.22
N ILE A 523 -43.43 43.88 5.25
CA ILE A 523 -43.55 45.13 4.50
C ILE A 523 -44.67 45.00 3.46
N ASP A 524 -44.77 43.85 2.79
CA ASP A 524 -45.87 43.55 1.86
C ASP A 524 -47.21 43.51 2.60
N MET A 525 -47.28 42.82 3.76
CA MET A 525 -48.47 42.87 4.63
C MET A 525 -48.80 44.30 5.05
N CYS A 526 -47.83 45.13 5.45
CA CYS A 526 -48.09 46.54 5.79
C CYS A 526 -48.70 47.31 4.61
N ARG A 527 -48.22 47.09 3.38
CA ARG A 527 -48.73 47.74 2.17
C ARG A 527 -50.17 47.33 1.88
N THR A 528 -50.47 46.03 1.92
CA THR A 528 -51.84 45.53 1.72
C THR A 528 -52.77 45.99 2.85
N VAL A 529 -52.28 46.08 4.09
CA VAL A 529 -53.02 46.67 5.23
C VAL A 529 -53.41 48.13 4.94
N THR A 530 -52.51 48.94 4.36
CA THR A 530 -52.81 50.34 3.96
C THR A 530 -53.81 50.45 2.81
N GLU A 531 -53.87 49.47 1.91
CA GLU A 531 -54.79 49.50 0.76
C GLU A 531 -56.18 48.94 1.10
N ILE A 532 -56.26 47.98 2.03
CA ILE A 532 -57.51 47.29 2.43
C ILE A 532 -58.31 48.06 3.50
N LEU A 533 -57.65 48.81 4.38
CA LEU A 533 -58.31 49.43 5.54
C LEU A 533 -58.91 50.80 5.21
N VAL A 534 -60.16 50.80 4.75
CA VAL A 534 -61.04 51.99 4.76
C VAL A 534 -61.83 52.07 6.08
N GLU A 535 -62.04 50.95 6.76
CA GLU A 535 -62.82 50.83 8.01
C GLU A 535 -62.17 49.82 8.98
N PRO A 536 -62.43 49.91 10.30
CA PRO A 536 -61.88 48.99 11.29
C PRO A 536 -62.47 47.57 11.11
N LEU A 537 -61.60 46.59 10.83
CA LEU A 537 -61.98 45.18 10.63
C LEU A 537 -61.54 44.31 11.81
N SER A 538 -62.30 43.24 12.08
CA SER A 538 -61.88 42.18 13.01
C SER A 538 -60.74 41.34 12.41
N THR A 539 -59.94 40.70 13.27
CA THR A 539 -58.79 39.87 12.82
C THR A 539 -59.18 38.73 11.85
N PRO A 540 -60.30 38.01 12.04
CA PRO A 540 -60.76 37.00 11.08
C PRO A 540 -61.22 37.57 9.74
N GLU A 541 -61.94 38.71 9.74
CA GLU A 541 -62.38 39.37 8.52
C GLU A 541 -61.20 39.90 7.70
N PHE A 542 -60.20 40.45 8.39
CA PHE A 542 -58.97 40.91 7.76
C PHE A 542 -58.18 39.74 7.13
N LEU A 543 -58.09 38.59 7.82
CA LEU A 543 -57.46 37.39 7.24
C LEU A 543 -58.16 36.96 5.94
N ASN A 544 -59.48 36.91 5.93
CA ASN A 544 -60.24 36.50 4.74
C ASN A 544 -60.05 37.47 3.57
N ARG A 545 -60.03 38.79 3.81
CA ARG A 545 -59.75 39.79 2.76
C ARG A 545 -58.31 39.69 2.26
N TYR A 546 -57.34 39.56 3.16
CA TYR A 546 -55.93 39.40 2.80
C TYR A 546 -55.71 38.17 1.92
N MET A 547 -56.27 37.01 2.28
CA MET A 547 -56.15 35.80 1.47
C MET A 547 -56.81 35.95 0.09
N LYS A 548 -57.92 36.71 0.00
CA LYS A 548 -58.63 36.95 -1.26
C LYS A 548 -57.87 37.88 -2.23
N GLU A 549 -57.19 38.91 -1.72
CA GLU A 549 -56.45 39.86 -2.55
C GLU A 549 -55.04 39.41 -2.91
N THR A 550 -54.37 38.67 -2.02
CA THR A 550 -53.00 38.20 -2.25
C THR A 550 -52.92 36.81 -2.87
N GLY A 551 -54.01 36.03 -2.78
CA GLY A 551 -54.03 34.61 -3.19
C GLY A 551 -53.19 33.69 -2.29
N GLU A 552 -52.73 34.19 -1.13
CA GLU A 552 -51.84 33.47 -0.21
C GLU A 552 -52.67 32.70 0.84
N GLU A 553 -52.55 31.36 0.91
CA GLU A 553 -53.17 30.58 1.99
C GLU A 553 -52.29 30.61 3.25
N ILE A 554 -52.77 31.25 4.32
CA ILE A 554 -52.06 31.35 5.60
C ILE A 554 -52.94 30.83 6.74
N ALA A 555 -52.42 29.88 7.51
CA ALA A 555 -53.09 29.41 8.72
C ALA A 555 -53.30 30.55 9.74
N TYR A 556 -54.50 30.61 10.34
CA TYR A 556 -54.94 31.68 11.26
C TYR A 556 -53.92 32.00 12.35
N GLN A 557 -53.36 31.00 13.04
CA GLN A 557 -52.36 31.21 14.10
C GLN A 557 -51.08 31.89 13.60
N THR A 558 -50.62 31.51 12.40
CA THR A 558 -49.42 32.07 11.78
C THR A 558 -49.66 33.53 11.38
N PHE A 559 -50.84 33.83 10.85
CA PHE A 559 -51.25 35.20 10.52
C PHE A 559 -51.39 36.07 11.78
N TYR A 560 -52.01 35.53 12.82
CA TYR A 560 -52.21 36.20 14.10
C TYR A 560 -50.88 36.62 14.76
N GLN A 561 -49.87 35.74 14.73
CA GLN A 561 -48.53 36.06 15.23
C GLN A 561 -47.76 37.09 14.38
N ARG A 562 -48.12 37.23 13.08
CA ARG A 562 -47.50 38.22 12.18
C ARG A 562 -48.11 39.60 12.40
N ILE A 563 -49.42 39.68 12.54
CA ILE A 563 -50.15 40.94 12.77
C ILE A 563 -49.78 41.57 14.11
N ASP A 564 -49.59 40.77 15.18
CA ASP A 564 -49.21 41.29 16.50
C ASP A 564 -47.90 42.09 16.53
N LYS A 565 -47.10 42.01 15.46
CA LYS A 565 -45.83 42.72 15.32
C LYS A 565 -45.95 44.01 14.50
N LEU A 566 -47.14 44.30 13.97
CA LEU A 566 -47.41 45.49 13.17
C LEU A 566 -47.70 46.69 14.07
N PRO A 567 -47.12 47.86 13.77
CA PRO A 567 -47.31 49.07 14.58
C PRO A 567 -48.73 49.66 14.51
N CYS A 568 -49.57 49.23 13.55
CA CYS A 568 -50.94 49.71 13.31
C CYS A 568 -52.05 48.84 13.95
N VAL A 569 -51.73 48.01 14.95
CA VAL A 569 -52.70 47.15 15.64
C VAL A 569 -53.00 47.72 17.02
N GLU A 570 -54.23 48.17 17.26
CA GLU A 570 -54.71 48.53 18.60
C GLU A 570 -55.60 47.41 19.17
N LYS A 571 -55.36 47.02 20.43
CA LYS A 571 -56.17 45.98 21.11
C LYS A 571 -57.40 46.65 21.73
N HIS A 572 -58.61 46.17 21.41
CA HIS A 572 -59.85 46.73 21.96
C HIS A 572 -60.75 45.60 22.53
N GLY A 573 -60.72 45.40 23.85
CA GLY A 573 -61.51 44.35 24.51
C GLY A 573 -61.08 42.92 24.15
N GLU A 574 -62.04 42.00 24.01
CA GLU A 574 -61.80 40.58 23.67
C GLU A 574 -61.46 40.34 22.19
N GLY A 575 -61.36 41.39 21.37
CA GLY A 575 -60.95 41.34 19.97
C GLY A 575 -59.85 42.35 19.62
N LYS A 576 -59.02 42.06 18.61
CA LYS A 576 -58.02 43.01 18.08
C LYS A 576 -58.58 43.65 16.81
N LEU A 577 -58.72 44.97 16.83
CA LEU A 577 -59.16 45.76 15.68
C LEU A 577 -57.93 46.40 15.03
N LEU A 578 -57.75 46.17 13.73
CA LEU A 578 -56.75 46.89 12.95
C LEU A 578 -57.32 48.28 12.63
N ARG A 579 -56.69 49.34 13.16
CA ARG A 579 -56.99 50.72 12.78
C ARG A 579 -55.74 51.34 12.17
N TRP A 580 -55.92 52.01 11.03
CA TRP A 580 -54.87 52.87 10.49
C TRP A 580 -54.66 54.05 11.46
N ARG A 581 -53.40 54.41 11.72
CA ARG A 581 -53.03 55.53 12.57
C ARG A 581 -52.28 56.57 11.76
#